data_AF-A0A2M8NF35-F1
#
_entry.id   AF-A0A2M8NF35-F1
#
_cell.length_a   1.000
_cell.length_b   1.000
_cell.length_c   1.000
_cell.angle_alpha   90.00
_cell.angle_beta   90.00
_cell.angle_gamma   90.00
#
_symmetry.space_group_name_H-M   'P 1'
#
loop_
_entity.id
_entity.type
_entity.pdbx_description
1 polymer ?
#
loop_
_entity_poly.entity_id
_entity_poly.type
_entity_poly.pdbx_seq_one_letter_code
_entity_poly.pdbx_strand_id
1 'polypeptide(L)'
;FNPVEGYIVTANNQASPRDYPYLITTDWDYGYRAARIVEMIENAPGKIDIAYIQSMQGDSMDLGAKALLPVWKEIDFKAETPAQAAVLDMMLNWDYQATADSQSAAVYQWFWWNLLQNTLNDELPERAQKMGGRSGGSP
;
A
#
# COMPACT_ATOMS: atom_id res chain seq x y z
N PHE A 1 -21.21 23.05 1.23
CA PHE A 1 -21.19 22.37 -0.07
C PHE A 1 -21.32 20.87 0.21
N ASN A 2 -22.17 20.15 -0.51
CA ASN A 2 -22.31 18.70 -0.41
C ASN A 2 -21.91 18.09 -1.76
N PRO A 3 -20.89 17.21 -1.81
CA PRO A 3 -20.47 16.58 -3.06
C PRO A 3 -21.56 15.64 -3.61
N VAL A 4 -21.59 15.48 -4.93
CA VAL A 4 -22.57 14.60 -5.62
C VAL A 4 -22.35 13.15 -5.24
N GLU A 5 -21.10 12.78 -5.01
CA GLU A 5 -20.62 11.47 -4.55
C GLU A 5 -21.15 11.13 -3.14
N GLY A 6 -21.59 12.13 -2.37
CA GLY A 6 -22.18 11.92 -1.04
C GLY A 6 -21.17 11.62 0.07
N TYR A 7 -19.87 11.67 -0.21
CA TYR A 7 -18.80 11.46 0.76
C TYR A 7 -17.60 12.39 0.51
N ILE A 8 -16.75 12.55 1.53
CA ILE A 8 -15.45 13.23 1.43
C ILE A 8 -14.41 12.26 2.00
N VAL A 9 -13.35 11.97 1.24
CA VAL A 9 -12.23 11.14 1.70
C VAL A 9 -10.95 11.98 1.74
N THR A 10 -10.30 11.97 2.91
CA THR A 10 -8.96 12.54 3.10
C THR A 10 -8.12 11.56 3.91
N ALA A 11 -7.00 11.12 3.34
CA ALA A 11 -6.05 10.22 3.96
C ALA A 11 -4.62 10.64 3.61
N ASN A 12 -4.34 11.94 3.77
CA ASN A 12 -3.08 12.59 3.35
C ASN A 12 -2.80 12.50 1.83
N ASN A 13 -3.78 12.07 1.02
CA ASN A 13 -3.75 12.12 -0.43
C ASN A 13 -4.08 13.53 -0.94
N GLN A 14 -3.71 13.82 -2.19
CA GLN A 14 -4.08 15.07 -2.86
C GLN A 14 -5.61 15.18 -3.01
N ALA A 15 -6.23 16.05 -2.20
CA ALA A 15 -7.67 16.29 -2.22
C ALA A 15 -8.08 17.47 -3.11
N SER A 16 -7.16 18.39 -3.41
CA SER A 16 -7.41 19.50 -4.33
C SER A 16 -7.27 19.05 -5.79
N PRO A 17 -7.95 19.73 -6.74
CA PRO A 17 -7.64 19.57 -8.16
C PRO A 17 -6.16 19.79 -8.45
N ARG A 18 -5.63 19.11 -9.48
CA ARG A 18 -4.22 19.23 -9.87
C ARG A 18 -3.85 20.61 -10.41
N ASP A 19 -4.84 21.36 -10.88
CA ASP A 19 -4.74 22.73 -11.40
C ASP A 19 -5.04 23.80 -10.31
N TYR A 20 -5.11 23.41 -9.04
CA TYR A 20 -5.29 24.37 -7.95
C TYR A 20 -4.10 25.35 -7.89
N PRO A 21 -4.34 26.69 -7.90
CA PRO A 21 -3.28 27.66 -8.18
C PRO A 21 -2.31 27.92 -7.02
N TYR A 22 -2.61 27.42 -5.82
CA TYR A 22 -1.80 27.63 -4.62
C TYR A 22 -1.12 26.34 -4.19
N LEU A 23 0.15 26.44 -3.81
CA LEU A 23 0.90 25.32 -3.25
C LEU A 23 0.31 24.93 -1.89
N ILE A 24 -0.13 23.68 -1.76
CA ILE A 24 -0.54 23.08 -0.48
C ILE A 24 0.63 22.29 0.12
N THR A 25 1.13 21.31 -0.63
CA THR A 25 2.33 20.52 -0.31
C THR A 25 2.86 19.87 -1.59
N THR A 26 4.13 19.48 -1.59
CA THR A 26 4.75 18.61 -2.60
C THR A 26 4.83 17.15 -2.17
N ASP A 27 4.48 16.86 -0.92
CA ASP A 27 4.57 15.53 -0.31
C ASP A 27 3.18 15.04 0.07
N TRP A 28 2.52 14.39 -0.90
CA TRP A 28 1.25 13.73 -0.70
C TRP A 28 1.48 12.24 -0.52
N ASP A 29 0.64 11.59 0.28
CA ASP A 29 0.58 10.13 0.31
C ASP A 29 0.24 9.60 -1.09
N TYR A 30 0.85 8.46 -1.47
CA TYR A 30 0.65 7.80 -2.77
C TYR A 30 -0.82 7.43 -3.05
N GLY A 31 -1.69 7.50 -2.05
CA GLY A 31 -3.13 7.47 -2.22
C GLY A 31 -3.74 6.09 -2.01
N TYR A 32 -2.95 5.05 -1.74
CA TYR A 32 -3.47 3.70 -1.50
C TYR A 32 -4.49 3.66 -0.36
N ARG A 33 -4.22 4.35 0.75
CA ARG A 33 -5.18 4.39 1.87
C ARG A 33 -6.48 5.11 1.49
N ALA A 34 -6.38 6.21 0.75
CA ALA A 34 -7.57 6.91 0.26
C ALA A 34 -8.37 6.05 -0.73
N ALA A 35 -7.69 5.40 -1.67
CA ALA A 35 -8.30 4.49 -2.63
C ALA A 35 -9.01 3.33 -1.95
N ARG A 36 -8.42 2.74 -0.89
CA ARG A 36 -9.06 1.68 -0.11
C ARG A 36 -10.32 2.17 0.61
N ILE A 37 -10.27 3.36 1.22
CA ILE A 37 -11.46 3.95 1.86
C ILE A 37 -12.58 4.17 0.83
N VAL A 38 -12.25 4.72 -0.34
CA VAL A 38 -13.22 4.89 -1.44
C VAL A 38 -13.80 3.55 -1.88
N GLU A 39 -12.95 2.54 -2.11
CA GLU A 39 -13.39 1.18 -2.49
C GLU A 39 -14.38 0.61 -1.46
N MET A 40 -14.13 0.78 -0.16
CA MET A 40 -15.05 0.31 0.88
C MET A 40 -16.36 1.11 0.90
N ILE A 41 -16.31 2.44 0.75
CA ILE A 41 -17.53 3.27 0.70
C ILE A 41 -18.41 2.87 -0.49
N GLU A 42 -17.81 2.75 -1.67
CA GLU A 42 -18.54 2.48 -2.91
C GLU A 42 -19.07 1.05 -3.00
N ASN A 43 -18.40 0.09 -2.36
CA ASN A 43 -18.82 -1.31 -2.29
C ASN A 43 -19.54 -1.68 -0.99
N ALA A 44 -19.97 -0.70 -0.19
CA ALA A 44 -20.74 -0.97 1.01
C ALA A 44 -22.03 -1.73 0.65
N PRO A 45 -22.36 -2.83 1.36
CA PRO A 45 -23.52 -3.68 1.01
C PRO A 45 -24.87 -3.01 1.30
N GLY A 46 -24.86 -1.80 1.87
CA GLY A 46 -26.03 -1.03 2.24
C GLY A 46 -25.61 0.31 2.86
N LYS A 47 -26.50 0.90 3.67
CA LYS A 47 -26.16 2.11 4.41
C LYS A 47 -24.96 1.85 5.33
N ILE A 48 -23.97 2.72 5.25
CA ILE A 48 -22.82 2.69 6.14
C ILE A 48 -23.28 3.04 7.56
N ASP A 49 -23.17 2.08 8.47
CA ASP A 49 -23.48 2.22 9.89
C ASP A 49 -22.20 2.23 10.73
N ILE A 50 -22.35 2.31 12.05
CA ILE A 50 -21.22 2.36 12.99
C ILE A 50 -20.38 1.08 12.90
N ALA A 51 -21.00 -0.08 12.71
CA ALA A 51 -20.28 -1.35 12.63
C ALA A 51 -19.42 -1.43 11.36
N TYR A 52 -19.94 -0.94 10.24
CA TYR A 52 -19.17 -0.86 8.99
C TYR A 52 -18.01 0.14 9.08
N ILE A 53 -18.21 1.29 9.73
CA ILE A 53 -17.11 2.23 9.97
C ILE A 53 -16.01 1.61 10.85
N GLN A 54 -16.38 0.80 11.85
CA GLN A 54 -15.41 0.09 12.67
C GLN A 54 -14.59 -0.92 11.85
N SER A 55 -15.22 -1.66 10.92
CA SER A 55 -14.49 -2.56 10.05
C SER A 55 -13.56 -1.82 9.08
N MET A 56 -14.00 -0.67 8.54
CA MET A 56 -13.15 0.21 7.72
C MET A 56 -11.91 0.70 8.47
N GLN A 57 -12.04 1.06 9.76
CA GLN A 57 -10.90 1.49 10.57
C GLN A 57 -9.91 0.36 10.87
N GLY A 58 -10.38 -0.89 10.89
CA GLY A 58 -9.55 -2.08 11.10
C GLY A 58 -9.03 -2.72 9.81
N ASP A 59 -9.35 -2.19 8.64
CA ASP A 59 -8.92 -2.75 7.36
C ASP A 59 -7.39 -2.62 7.20
N SER A 60 -6.76 -3.69 6.72
CA SER A 60 -5.31 -3.82 6.61
C SER A 60 -4.85 -4.24 5.21
N MET A 61 -5.66 -3.95 4.19
CA MET A 61 -5.39 -4.31 2.81
C MET A 61 -4.17 -3.55 2.27
N ASP A 62 -3.15 -4.27 1.81
CA ASP A 62 -1.97 -3.70 1.16
C ASP A 62 -2.20 -3.57 -0.36
N LEU A 63 -2.73 -2.42 -0.79
CA LEU A 63 -2.95 -2.15 -2.21
C LEU A 63 -1.65 -2.03 -3.02
N GLY A 64 -0.52 -1.72 -2.38
CA GLY A 64 0.79 -1.74 -3.04
C GLY A 64 1.20 -3.15 -3.41
N ALA A 65 1.06 -4.09 -2.46
CA ALA A 65 1.27 -5.52 -2.70
C ALA A 65 0.33 -6.07 -3.78
N LYS A 66 -0.95 -5.70 -3.71
CA LYS A 66 -1.98 -6.10 -4.68
C LYS A 66 -1.67 -5.61 -6.10
N ALA A 67 -0.98 -4.47 -6.25
CA ALA A 67 -0.53 -3.96 -7.53
C ALA A 67 0.77 -4.63 -8.01
N LEU A 68 1.71 -4.92 -7.10
CA LEU A 68 3.06 -5.40 -7.43
C LEU A 68 3.12 -6.92 -7.65
N LEU A 69 2.55 -7.72 -6.76
CA LEU A 69 2.71 -9.18 -6.76
C LEU A 69 2.19 -9.86 -8.04
N PRO A 70 1.11 -9.38 -8.71
CA PRO A 70 0.70 -9.91 -10.01
C PRO A 70 1.79 -9.78 -11.08
N VAL A 71 2.53 -8.66 -11.12
CA VAL A 71 3.65 -8.48 -12.06
C VAL A 71 4.76 -9.48 -11.78
N TRP A 72 4.99 -9.80 -10.52
CA TRP A 72 6.00 -10.78 -10.11
C TRP A 72 5.69 -12.20 -10.62
N LYS A 73 4.40 -12.56 -10.77
CA LYS A 73 3.97 -13.85 -11.34
C LYS A 73 4.33 -14.00 -12.81
N GLU A 74 4.64 -12.90 -13.51
CA GLU A 74 5.04 -12.91 -14.91
C GLU A 74 6.56 -13.12 -15.10
N ILE A 75 7.34 -13.08 -14.01
CA ILE A 75 8.79 -13.28 -14.04
C ILE A 75 9.08 -14.78 -14.02
N ASP A 76 9.93 -15.26 -14.94
CA ASP A 76 10.50 -16.64 -14.89
C ASP A 76 11.57 -16.72 -13.80
N PHE A 77 11.13 -16.64 -12.54
CA PHE A 77 11.99 -16.83 -11.37
C PHE A 77 11.96 -18.29 -10.93
N LYS A 78 13.14 -18.90 -10.81
CA LYS A 78 13.30 -20.27 -10.33
C LYS A 78 13.91 -20.25 -8.94
N ALA A 79 13.13 -20.66 -7.95
CA ALA A 79 13.65 -20.89 -6.61
C ALA A 79 14.76 -21.95 -6.64
N GLU A 80 15.86 -21.71 -5.94
CA GLU A 80 17.03 -22.59 -5.90
C GLU A 80 16.83 -23.75 -4.92
N THR A 81 15.96 -23.56 -3.93
CA THR A 81 15.68 -24.54 -2.88
C THR A 81 14.18 -24.75 -2.65
N PRO A 82 13.77 -25.92 -2.14
CA PRO A 82 12.36 -26.15 -1.76
C PRO A 82 11.83 -25.15 -0.74
N ALA A 83 12.67 -24.69 0.19
CA ALA A 83 12.29 -23.69 1.20
C ALA A 83 11.99 -22.33 0.56
N GLN A 84 12.82 -21.87 -0.39
CA GLN A 84 12.55 -20.65 -1.15
C GLN A 84 11.27 -20.76 -1.98
N ALA A 85 11.03 -21.92 -2.61
CA ALA A 85 9.81 -22.15 -3.39
C ALA A 85 8.55 -22.03 -2.51
N ALA A 86 8.58 -22.61 -1.30
CA ALA A 86 7.46 -22.53 -0.37
C ALA A 86 7.19 -21.10 0.12
N VAL A 87 8.23 -20.34 0.47
CA VAL A 87 8.09 -18.93 0.88
C VAL A 87 7.55 -18.08 -0.26
N LEU A 88 8.02 -18.32 -1.48
CA LEU A 88 7.55 -17.62 -2.66
C LEU A 88 6.07 -17.90 -2.93
N ASP A 89 5.67 -19.17 -2.90
CA ASP A 89 4.27 -19.56 -3.09
C ASP A 89 3.35 -18.91 -2.05
N MET A 90 3.77 -18.91 -0.77
CA MET A 90 3.04 -18.24 0.32
C MET A 90 2.87 -16.73 0.07
N MET A 91 3.90 -16.06 -0.46
CA MET A 91 3.84 -14.63 -0.80
C MET A 91 2.93 -14.36 -2.01
N LEU A 92 3.05 -15.17 -3.08
CA LEU A 92 2.29 -14.98 -4.32
C LEU A 92 0.81 -15.32 -4.20
N ASN A 93 0.44 -16.15 -3.22
CA ASN A 93 -0.95 -16.54 -2.94
C ASN A 93 -1.56 -15.77 -1.75
N TRP A 94 -0.87 -14.75 -1.24
CA TRP A 94 -1.39 -13.90 -0.18
C TRP A 94 -2.65 -13.15 -0.63
N ASP A 95 -3.62 -13.00 0.28
CA ASP A 95 -4.84 -12.23 0.09
C ASP A 95 -4.66 -10.71 0.31
N TYR A 96 -3.42 -10.29 0.58
CA TYR A 96 -2.99 -8.91 0.81
C TYR A 96 -3.50 -8.29 2.12
N GLN A 97 -4.07 -9.08 3.04
CA GLN A 97 -4.45 -8.61 4.37
C GLN A 97 -3.28 -8.69 5.34
N ALA A 98 -2.84 -7.54 5.85
CA ALA A 98 -1.72 -7.42 6.78
C ALA A 98 -2.19 -7.56 8.25
N THR A 99 -2.91 -8.65 8.55
CA THR A 99 -3.33 -8.98 9.91
C THR A 99 -2.14 -9.41 10.77
N ALA A 100 -2.32 -9.38 12.10
CA ALA A 100 -1.25 -9.69 13.05
C ALA A 100 -0.69 -11.13 12.92
N ASP A 101 -1.48 -12.05 12.37
CA ASP A 101 -1.14 -13.46 12.16
C ASP A 101 -0.71 -13.78 10.70
N SER A 102 -0.65 -12.77 9.82
CA SER A 102 -0.29 -12.96 8.41
C SER A 102 1.22 -13.14 8.23
N GLN A 103 1.64 -14.40 8.06
CA GLN A 103 3.03 -14.74 7.73
C GLN A 103 3.43 -14.21 6.34
N SER A 104 2.52 -14.27 5.37
CA SER A 104 2.72 -13.74 4.03
C SER A 104 2.99 -12.23 4.05
N ALA A 105 2.30 -11.47 4.89
CA ALA A 105 2.55 -10.04 5.05
C ALA A 105 3.99 -9.78 5.51
N ALA A 106 4.48 -10.52 6.51
CA ALA A 106 5.85 -10.36 7.01
C ALA A 106 6.89 -10.68 5.92
N VAL A 107 6.68 -11.77 5.17
CA VAL A 107 7.54 -12.14 4.05
C VAL A 107 7.55 -11.06 2.97
N TYR A 108 6.38 -10.57 2.58
CA TYR A 108 6.26 -9.51 1.57
C TYR A 108 6.97 -8.21 2.00
N GLN A 109 6.77 -7.76 3.25
CA GLN A 109 7.43 -6.55 3.74
C GLN A 109 8.96 -6.70 3.78
N TRP A 110 9.46 -7.88 4.14
CA TRP A 110 10.89 -8.16 4.07
C TRP A 110 11.41 -8.18 2.64
N PHE A 111 10.69 -8.80 1.72
CA PHE A 111 11.00 -8.77 0.29
C PHE A 111 11.04 -7.33 -0.24
N TRP A 112 10.00 -6.54 0.03
CA TRP A 112 9.87 -5.15 -0.42
C TRP A 112 11.02 -4.28 0.07
N TRP A 113 11.37 -4.40 1.35
CA TRP A 113 12.52 -3.70 1.93
C TRP A 113 13.81 -4.05 1.17
N ASN A 114 14.08 -5.34 0.96
CA ASN A 114 15.29 -5.78 0.27
C ASN A 114 15.27 -5.40 -1.21
N LEU A 115 14.12 -5.42 -1.87
CA LEU A 115 13.97 -4.97 -3.25
C LEU A 115 14.43 -3.51 -3.39
N LEU A 116 13.93 -2.62 -2.53
CA LEU A 116 14.31 -1.21 -2.57
C LEU A 116 15.80 -1.01 -2.24
N GLN A 117 16.33 -1.72 -1.23
CA GLN A 117 17.74 -1.64 -0.88
C GLN A 117 18.65 -2.15 -2.02
N ASN A 118 18.24 -3.20 -2.74
CA ASN A 118 19.06 -3.77 -3.81
C ASN A 118 18.90 -3.06 -5.16
N THR A 119 17.92 -2.17 -5.32
CA THR A 119 17.64 -1.51 -6.59
C THR A 119 17.91 -0.01 -6.60
N LEU A 120 17.83 0.66 -5.44
CA LEU A 120 17.92 2.13 -5.37
C LEU A 120 19.10 2.62 -4.53
N ASN A 121 19.69 1.77 -3.68
CA ASN A 121 20.58 2.24 -2.64
C ASN A 121 21.93 2.76 -3.18
N ASP A 122 22.44 2.16 -4.25
CA ASP A 122 23.63 2.62 -4.96
C ASP A 122 23.40 3.89 -5.79
N GLU A 123 22.14 4.15 -6.17
CA GLU A 123 21.74 5.31 -6.98
C GLU A 123 21.29 6.53 -6.14
N LEU A 124 21.12 6.35 -4.82
CA LEU A 124 20.67 7.41 -3.91
C LEU A 124 21.84 8.07 -3.15
N PRO A 125 21.77 9.39 -2.90
CA PRO A 125 22.70 10.06 -1.98
C PRO A 125 22.67 9.41 -0.60
N GLU A 126 23.79 9.35 0.11
CA GLU A 126 23.96 8.65 1.40
C GLU A 126 22.85 8.95 2.44
N ARG A 127 22.32 10.18 2.43
CA ARG A 127 21.20 10.61 3.29
C ARG A 127 19.84 9.94 2.97
N ALA A 128 19.67 9.40 1.77
CA ALA A 128 18.42 8.80 1.26
C ALA A 128 18.47 7.27 1.17
N GLN A 129 19.67 6.69 1.27
CA GLN A 129 19.97 5.25 1.17
C GLN A 129 19.14 4.35 2.13
N LYS A 130 18.66 4.88 3.26
CA LYS A 130 17.94 4.11 4.30
C LYS A 130 16.42 4.36 4.38
N MET A 131 15.82 5.10 3.44
CA MET A 131 14.41 5.53 3.55
C MET A 131 13.35 4.54 3.04
N GLY A 132 13.75 3.34 2.57
CA GLY A 132 12.89 2.43 1.81
C GLY A 132 11.66 1.83 2.53
N GLY A 133 11.43 2.06 3.82
CA GLY A 133 10.35 1.39 4.57
C GLY A 133 9.24 2.27 5.16
N ARG A 134 9.10 3.53 4.72
CA ARG A 134 8.44 4.68 5.41
C ARG A 134 9.42 5.43 6.30
N SER A 135 9.92 6.54 5.79
CA SER A 135 10.38 7.67 6.59
C SER A 135 9.30 8.76 6.58
N GLY A 136 8.26 8.56 7.38
CA GLY A 136 7.43 9.68 7.83
C GLY A 136 8.23 10.51 8.81
N GLY A 137 9.12 11.35 8.30
CA GLY A 137 10.00 12.19 9.10
C GLY A 137 11.01 12.89 8.21
N SER A 138 10.74 14.15 7.91
CA SER A 138 11.74 15.14 7.51
C SER A 138 11.29 16.49 8.06
N PRO A 139 12.22 17.39 8.45
CA PRO A 139 13.67 17.27 8.59
C PRO A 139 14.15 16.99 10.03
#